data_AF-A0A2T1CPX2-F1
#
_entry.id   AF-A0A2T1CPX2-F1
#
_cell.length_a   1.000
_cell.length_b   1.000
_cell.length_c   1.000
_cell.angle_alpha   90.00
_cell.angle_beta   90.00
_cell.angle_gamma   90.00
#
_symmetry.space_group_name_H-M   'P 1'
#
loop_
_entity.id
_entity.type
_entity.pdbx_description
1 polymer ?
#
loop_
_entity_poly.entity_id
_entity_poly.type
_entity_poly.pdbx_seq_one_letter_code
_entity_poly.pdbx_strand_id
1 'polypeptide(L)'
;MKLLLLKILLQRRARDEGFTLPMVIAIGLVMILLGTINIVKSSEENITAISQNSSADAMAVAEVGIIKYRELLNQNRILTVYNEDQWTSTNVAGQTCANMATAPTGWTGTATLANDTAATATDTATTDNDNWWEINEDFNGDGDTTDDGEFVGEYRLVSYEYDIDGLTGTADSTADNNDFDLFSDADKDDDPGTLASGVTVNSITDENDTDDDGQSDAVGILTVQGRSPDGGIAQIETKIPLRINDLENFAPVLWVESGAIATPGTLNIPNADDNIVLKSSGTGCSTPAAIAGNTNVISDPRNLPAIISLPTDSTKKNSIGTIDTTSSKITLPTPSVTPDNKNDQGRFLYEVSTINVATNNLETDGIAKVTLYATGNINITGASGTTITIGNSNAANPNTKAACVDPASTATPPALLSFANFNCANTISTSVSSQNLEIYGSSTTTQIDINTNGGTVNIESFIHAPDATLNISGGGTVNINGAVWVNSFNNTSTTVNVRSDKTDTTTAAEASYKFYTTSATMTPRPLTSTPTDWVREEVQ
;
A
#
# COMPACT_ATOMS: atom_id res chain seq x y z
N MET A 1 106.89 -48.04 12.43
CA MET A 1 105.42 -47.96 12.60
C MET A 1 104.83 -46.54 12.54
N LYS A 2 105.60 -45.45 12.77
CA LYS A 2 105.10 -44.05 12.67
C LYS A 2 105.00 -43.47 11.24
N LEU A 3 105.67 -44.05 10.25
CA LEU A 3 105.64 -43.57 8.85
C LEU A 3 104.44 -44.08 8.02
N LEU A 4 103.72 -45.10 8.49
CA LEU A 4 102.54 -45.64 7.81
C LEU A 4 101.26 -44.85 8.12
N LEU A 5 101.17 -44.25 9.32
CA LEU A 5 100.05 -43.42 9.76
C LEU A 5 100.01 -42.06 9.03
N LEU A 6 101.17 -41.48 8.70
CA LEU A 6 101.25 -40.21 7.98
C LEU A 6 100.86 -40.35 6.50
N LYS A 7 101.20 -41.48 5.86
CA LYS A 7 100.79 -41.75 4.47
C LYS A 7 99.28 -41.97 4.35
N ILE A 8 98.64 -42.61 5.33
CA ILE A 8 97.18 -42.82 5.31
C ILE A 8 96.41 -41.51 5.57
N LEU A 9 96.93 -40.61 6.40
CA LEU A 9 96.28 -39.32 6.67
C LEU A 9 96.44 -38.31 5.52
N LEU A 10 97.56 -38.32 4.79
CA LEU A 10 97.74 -37.45 3.62
C LEU A 10 96.95 -37.94 2.39
N GLN A 11 96.68 -39.24 2.28
CA GLN A 11 95.94 -39.80 1.14
C GLN A 11 94.41 -39.64 1.26
N ARG A 12 93.88 -39.26 2.43
CA ARG A 12 92.47 -38.88 2.61
C ARG A 12 92.16 -37.43 2.29
N ARG A 13 93.15 -36.53 2.22
CA ARG A 13 92.90 -35.09 2.01
C ARG A 13 92.61 -34.71 0.54
N ALA A 14 93.01 -35.55 -0.42
CA ALA A 14 92.86 -35.26 -1.85
C ALA A 14 91.71 -36.04 -2.54
N ARG A 15 90.81 -36.67 -1.78
CA ARG A 15 89.76 -37.55 -2.34
C ARG A 15 88.31 -37.05 -2.11
N ASP A 16 88.12 -35.89 -1.48
CA ASP A 16 86.78 -35.35 -1.18
C ASP A 16 86.40 -34.11 -2.02
N GLU A 17 87.21 -33.70 -3.00
CA GLU A 17 86.94 -32.51 -3.83
C GLU A 17 86.00 -32.80 -5.04
N GLY A 18 85.51 -34.03 -5.21
CA GLY A 18 84.67 -34.43 -6.35
C GLY A 18 83.16 -34.42 -6.11
N PHE A 19 82.69 -34.36 -4.85
CA PHE A 19 81.26 -34.53 -4.51
C PHE A 19 80.58 -33.28 -3.93
N THR A 20 81.35 -32.24 -3.62
CA THR A 20 80.83 -30.96 -3.10
C THR A 20 80.01 -30.21 -4.16
N LEU A 21 80.43 -30.27 -5.43
CA LEU A 21 79.75 -29.57 -6.53
C LEU A 21 78.33 -30.14 -6.80
N PRO A 22 78.11 -31.46 -6.96
CA PRO A 22 76.77 -32.02 -7.06
C PRO A 22 75.90 -31.75 -5.83
N MET A 23 76.50 -31.74 -4.63
CA MET A 23 75.76 -31.48 -3.38
C MET A 23 75.29 -30.02 -3.29
N VAL A 24 76.12 -29.05 -3.67
CA VAL A 24 75.74 -27.63 -3.71
C VAL A 24 74.69 -27.38 -4.80
N ILE A 25 74.79 -28.04 -5.96
CA ILE A 25 73.77 -27.97 -7.01
C ILE A 25 72.45 -28.58 -6.51
N ALA A 26 72.49 -29.72 -5.81
CA ALA A 26 71.30 -30.36 -5.26
C ALA A 26 70.62 -29.49 -4.19
N ILE A 27 71.39 -28.88 -3.28
CA ILE A 27 70.84 -27.97 -2.25
C ILE A 27 70.29 -26.70 -2.89
N GLY A 28 70.98 -26.15 -3.90
CA GLY A 28 70.50 -25.00 -4.67
C GLY A 28 69.19 -25.27 -5.39
N LEU A 29 69.04 -26.45 -6.00
CA LEU A 29 67.80 -26.91 -6.63
C LEU A 29 66.66 -27.06 -5.63
N VAL A 30 66.94 -27.60 -4.44
CA VAL A 30 65.93 -27.70 -3.37
C VAL A 30 65.51 -26.32 -2.86
N MET A 31 66.44 -25.38 -2.71
CA MET A 31 66.10 -24.00 -2.33
C MET A 31 65.27 -23.28 -3.40
N ILE A 32 65.57 -23.48 -4.69
CA ILE A 32 64.75 -22.95 -5.78
C ILE A 32 63.34 -23.57 -5.74
N LEU A 33 63.24 -24.89 -5.53
CA LEU A 33 61.95 -25.58 -5.43
C LEU A 33 61.09 -25.02 -4.29
N LEU A 34 61.68 -24.83 -3.11
CA LEU A 34 60.99 -24.24 -1.96
C LEU A 34 60.58 -22.77 -2.22
N GLY A 35 61.43 -22.00 -2.91
CA GLY A 35 61.10 -20.65 -3.36
C GLY A 35 59.90 -20.63 -4.32
N THR A 36 59.87 -21.54 -5.29
CA THR A 36 58.75 -21.63 -6.25
C THR A 36 57.44 -22.03 -5.57
N ILE A 37 57.47 -22.94 -4.58
CA ILE A 37 56.27 -23.34 -3.85
C ILE A 37 55.70 -22.16 -3.03
N ASN A 38 56.57 -21.39 -2.37
CA ASN A 38 56.12 -20.22 -1.60
C ASN A 38 55.54 -19.11 -2.51
N ILE A 39 56.08 -18.92 -3.72
CA ILE A 39 55.54 -17.97 -4.69
C ILE A 39 54.17 -18.42 -5.22
N VAL A 40 54.02 -19.69 -5.57
CA VAL A 40 52.72 -20.23 -6.02
C VAL A 40 51.67 -20.09 -4.92
N LYS A 41 52.02 -20.46 -3.68
CA LYS A 41 51.12 -20.30 -2.53
C LYS A 41 50.74 -18.83 -2.28
N SER A 42 51.70 -17.91 -2.38
CA SER A 42 51.41 -16.48 -2.23
C SER A 42 50.54 -15.93 -3.37
N SER A 43 50.65 -16.48 -4.57
CA SER A 43 49.79 -16.12 -5.70
C SER A 43 48.37 -16.62 -5.50
N GLU A 44 48.20 -17.83 -4.97
CA GLU A 44 46.88 -18.39 -4.62
C GLU A 44 46.21 -17.55 -3.52
N GLU A 45 46.94 -17.24 -2.43
CA GLU A 45 46.42 -16.40 -1.35
C GLU A 45 46.01 -14.99 -1.83
N ASN A 46 46.76 -14.40 -2.75
CA ASN A 46 46.43 -13.10 -3.33
C ASN A 46 45.17 -13.15 -4.22
N ILE A 47 45.04 -14.19 -5.05
CA ILE A 47 43.82 -14.38 -5.87
C ILE A 47 42.60 -14.62 -4.98
N THR A 48 42.75 -15.41 -3.92
CA THR A 48 41.66 -15.60 -2.95
C THR A 48 41.28 -14.30 -2.24
N ALA A 49 42.26 -13.49 -1.84
CA ALA A 49 41.97 -12.19 -1.20
C ALA A 49 41.28 -11.21 -2.15
N ILE A 50 41.71 -11.13 -3.41
CA ILE A 50 41.08 -10.29 -4.44
C ILE A 50 39.65 -10.78 -4.73
N SER A 51 39.45 -12.10 -4.86
CA SER A 51 38.12 -12.68 -5.06
C SER A 51 37.20 -12.37 -3.89
N GLN A 52 37.67 -12.50 -2.65
CA GLN A 52 36.89 -12.17 -1.46
C GLN A 52 36.52 -10.69 -1.39
N ASN A 53 37.45 -9.79 -1.76
CA ASN A 53 37.17 -8.37 -1.78
C ASN A 53 36.14 -8.02 -2.86
N SER A 54 36.32 -8.55 -4.07
CA SER A 54 35.41 -8.35 -5.20
C SER A 54 33.99 -8.88 -4.89
N SER A 55 33.86 -10.02 -4.20
CA SER A 55 32.58 -10.55 -3.73
C SER A 55 31.95 -9.67 -2.64
N ALA A 56 32.76 -9.16 -1.71
CA ALA A 56 32.27 -8.25 -0.66
C ALA A 56 31.75 -6.92 -1.25
N ASP A 57 32.45 -6.38 -2.24
CA ASP A 57 32.04 -5.16 -2.95
C ASP A 57 30.76 -5.41 -3.76
N ALA A 58 30.67 -6.53 -4.48
CA ALA A 58 29.48 -6.92 -5.23
C ALA A 58 28.25 -7.08 -4.32
N MET A 59 28.46 -7.59 -3.11
CA MET A 59 27.41 -7.72 -2.10
C MET A 59 26.96 -6.36 -1.56
N ALA A 60 27.87 -5.42 -1.32
CA ALA A 60 27.51 -4.06 -0.93
C ALA A 60 26.68 -3.36 -2.03
N VAL A 61 27.05 -3.56 -3.29
CA VAL A 61 26.29 -3.06 -4.45
C VAL A 61 24.88 -3.69 -4.52
N ALA A 62 24.76 -5.00 -4.27
CA ALA A 62 23.46 -5.67 -4.19
C ALA A 62 22.58 -5.12 -3.06
N GLU A 63 23.15 -4.80 -1.88
CA GLU A 63 22.42 -4.17 -0.77
C GLU A 63 21.84 -2.80 -1.16
N VAL A 64 22.61 -1.99 -1.89
CA VAL A 64 22.11 -0.71 -2.43
C VAL A 64 20.98 -0.95 -3.43
N GLY A 65 21.12 -1.94 -4.31
CA GLY A 65 20.07 -2.34 -5.25
C GLY A 65 18.78 -2.73 -4.55
N ILE A 66 18.84 -3.52 -3.47
CA ILE A 66 17.68 -3.87 -2.64
C ILE A 66 16.98 -2.62 -2.10
N ILE A 67 17.75 -1.63 -1.60
CA ILE A 67 17.18 -0.37 -1.09
C ILE A 67 16.46 0.39 -2.22
N LYS A 68 17.04 0.43 -3.43
CA LYS A 68 16.45 1.09 -4.60
C LYS A 68 15.17 0.42 -5.08
N TYR A 69 15.15 -0.91 -5.18
CA TYR A 69 13.92 -1.65 -5.53
C TYR A 69 12.86 -1.54 -4.43
N ARG A 70 13.25 -1.52 -3.16
CA ARG A 70 12.33 -1.25 -2.06
C ARG A 70 11.69 0.13 -2.17
N GLU A 71 12.47 1.15 -2.54
CA GLU A 71 11.94 2.48 -2.79
C GLU A 71 10.94 2.47 -3.95
N LEU A 72 11.27 1.79 -5.06
CA LEU A 72 10.38 1.59 -6.20
C LEU A 72 9.06 0.92 -5.78
N LEU A 73 9.13 -0.18 -5.04
CA LEU A 73 7.96 -0.92 -4.53
C LEU A 73 7.13 -0.06 -3.56
N ASN A 74 7.76 0.75 -2.73
CA ASN A 74 7.07 1.64 -1.81
C ASN A 74 6.34 2.79 -2.54
N GLN A 75 6.91 3.28 -3.64
CA GLN A 75 6.26 4.26 -4.53
C GLN A 75 5.15 3.61 -5.35
N ASN A 76 5.36 2.38 -5.82
CA ASN A 76 4.45 1.62 -6.68
C ASN A 76 3.91 0.40 -5.96
N ARG A 77 3.12 0.62 -4.91
CA ARG A 77 2.69 -0.46 -4.01
C ARG A 77 1.91 -1.57 -4.69
N ILE A 78 1.21 -1.26 -5.77
CA ILE A 78 0.51 -2.26 -6.57
C ILE A 78 1.47 -3.36 -7.06
N LEU A 79 2.75 -3.06 -7.29
CA LEU A 79 3.74 -4.05 -7.74
C LEU A 79 3.99 -5.16 -6.71
N THR A 80 3.77 -4.91 -5.41
CA THR A 80 4.13 -5.91 -4.41
C THR A 80 3.15 -7.08 -4.34
N VAL A 81 1.96 -6.95 -4.94
CA VAL A 81 0.92 -8.01 -4.98
C VAL A 81 0.88 -8.72 -6.33
N TYR A 82 1.91 -8.55 -7.15
CA TYR A 82 2.07 -9.20 -8.44
C TYR A 82 3.52 -9.66 -8.60
N ASN A 83 3.70 -10.80 -9.27
CA ASN A 83 5.03 -11.27 -9.63
C ASN A 83 5.67 -10.32 -10.66
N GLU A 84 7.01 -10.32 -10.72
CA GLU A 84 7.78 -9.46 -11.63
C GLU A 84 7.27 -9.55 -13.09
N ASP A 85 6.97 -10.75 -13.57
CA ASP A 85 6.49 -11.01 -14.93
C ASP A 85 5.12 -10.37 -15.24
N GLN A 86 4.35 -10.04 -14.20
CA GLN A 86 3.03 -9.40 -14.30
C GLN A 86 3.08 -7.87 -14.17
N TRP A 87 4.23 -7.28 -13.83
CA TRP A 87 4.35 -5.81 -13.63
C TRP A 87 4.06 -5.00 -14.89
N THR A 88 4.25 -5.58 -16.08
CA THR A 88 3.91 -4.96 -17.37
C THR A 88 2.46 -5.15 -17.80
N SER A 89 1.67 -5.93 -17.07
CA SER A 89 0.28 -6.18 -17.45
C SER A 89 -0.52 -4.87 -17.47
N THR A 90 -1.52 -4.79 -18.35
CA THR A 90 -2.38 -3.58 -18.47
C THR A 90 -3.08 -3.22 -17.16
N ASN A 91 -3.30 -4.22 -16.30
CA ASN A 91 -3.94 -4.03 -15.00
C ASN A 91 -2.98 -3.35 -14.01
N VAL A 92 -1.68 -3.60 -14.10
CA VAL A 92 -0.67 -3.04 -13.18
C VAL A 92 -0.13 -1.72 -13.69
N ALA A 93 0.24 -1.65 -14.97
CA ALA A 93 0.88 -0.47 -15.55
C ALA A 93 0.00 0.80 -15.45
N GLY A 94 -1.33 0.66 -15.57
CA GLY A 94 -2.28 1.78 -15.42
C GLY A 94 -2.51 2.25 -13.98
N GLN A 95 -1.93 1.57 -13.00
CA GLN A 95 -2.09 1.79 -11.56
C GLN A 95 -0.75 2.10 -10.88
N THR A 96 0.29 2.48 -11.64
CA THR A 96 1.61 2.84 -11.12
C THR A 96 1.86 4.35 -11.18
N CYS A 97 2.74 4.79 -10.29
CA CYS A 97 3.28 6.14 -10.16
C CYS A 97 4.28 6.41 -11.28
N ALA A 98 3.93 7.34 -12.17
CA ALA A 98 4.39 7.37 -13.54
C ALA A 98 4.04 6.06 -14.28
N ASN A 99 3.83 6.11 -15.59
CA ASN A 99 4.21 4.91 -16.35
C ASN A 99 5.64 4.63 -15.88
N MET A 100 5.98 3.40 -15.50
CA MET A 100 7.33 3.05 -15.01
C MET A 100 8.45 3.66 -15.91
N ALA A 101 8.16 4.09 -17.15
CA ALA A 101 8.75 5.15 -17.98
C ALA A 101 9.91 6.08 -17.53
N THR A 102 10.06 6.44 -16.26
CA THR A 102 11.19 7.26 -15.80
C THR A 102 11.95 6.54 -14.70
N ALA A 103 13.21 6.20 -14.97
CA ALA A 103 14.11 5.63 -13.99
C ALA A 103 14.16 6.55 -12.74
N PRO A 104 14.03 6.01 -11.50
CA PRO A 104 14.14 6.81 -10.29
C PRO A 104 15.48 7.55 -10.23
N THR A 105 15.54 8.66 -9.48
CA THR A 105 16.77 9.45 -9.35
C THR A 105 17.92 8.56 -8.85
N GLY A 106 19.02 8.54 -9.60
CA GLY A 106 20.20 7.71 -9.33
C GLY A 106 20.24 6.36 -10.06
N TRP A 107 19.28 6.08 -10.95
CA TRP A 107 19.33 4.92 -11.85
C TRP A 107 19.95 5.37 -13.18
N THR A 108 21.26 5.23 -13.32
CA THR A 108 21.98 5.50 -14.57
C THR A 108 22.25 4.17 -15.27
N GLY A 109 21.65 3.93 -16.43
CA GLY A 109 21.88 2.70 -17.19
C GLY A 109 23.12 2.81 -18.09
N THR A 110 23.88 1.72 -18.22
CA THR A 110 25.02 1.56 -19.15
C THR A 110 24.63 1.48 -20.64
N ALA A 111 23.35 1.73 -21.00
CA ALA A 111 22.86 1.49 -22.34
C ALA A 111 23.49 2.46 -23.36
N THR A 112 24.53 1.97 -24.04
CA THR A 112 25.00 2.50 -25.33
C THR A 112 24.00 2.10 -26.43
N LEU A 113 22.73 2.42 -26.26
CA LEU A 113 21.71 2.37 -27.30
C LEU A 113 21.10 3.76 -27.40
N ALA A 114 21.82 4.64 -28.11
CA ALA A 114 21.47 6.02 -28.40
C ALA A 114 20.22 6.19 -29.29
N ASN A 115 19.26 5.26 -29.24
CA ASN A 115 18.01 5.35 -29.95
C ASN A 115 16.79 4.86 -29.15
N ASP A 116 16.96 4.51 -27.87
CA ASP A 116 15.84 4.28 -26.98
C ASP A 116 15.64 5.49 -26.06
N THR A 117 14.97 6.49 -26.61
CA THR A 117 14.47 7.62 -25.84
C THR A 117 13.46 7.11 -24.81
N ALA A 118 13.91 7.07 -23.55
CA ALA A 118 13.20 6.63 -22.36
C ALA A 118 13.08 5.11 -22.20
N ALA A 119 14.18 4.47 -21.77
CA ALA A 119 14.13 3.18 -21.09
C ALA A 119 13.12 3.28 -19.94
N THR A 120 11.95 2.71 -20.19
CA THR A 120 10.84 2.75 -19.25
C THR A 120 11.11 1.71 -18.17
N ALA A 121 10.95 2.01 -16.88
CA ALA A 121 11.14 1.00 -15.85
C ALA A 121 10.23 -0.24 -16.02
N THR A 122 9.20 -0.22 -16.90
CA THR A 122 8.49 -1.43 -17.34
C THR A 122 9.30 -2.26 -18.34
N ASP A 123 9.88 -1.66 -19.37
CA ASP A 123 10.75 -2.37 -20.33
C ASP A 123 12.16 -2.67 -19.73
N THR A 124 12.45 -2.15 -18.55
CA THR A 124 13.75 -2.32 -17.87
C THR A 124 13.67 -3.09 -16.55
N ALA A 125 12.47 -3.35 -16.00
CA ALA A 125 12.30 -4.20 -14.83
C ALA A 125 11.74 -5.59 -15.13
N THR A 126 11.26 -5.90 -16.35
CA THR A 126 10.62 -7.22 -16.62
C THR A 126 11.06 -7.90 -17.91
N THR A 127 11.65 -7.19 -18.87
CA THR A 127 12.00 -7.73 -20.20
C THR A 127 13.48 -7.85 -20.43
N ASP A 128 14.29 -7.31 -19.51
CA ASP A 128 15.74 -7.35 -19.63
C ASP A 128 16.38 -7.54 -18.25
N ASN A 129 16.24 -8.74 -17.69
CA ASN A 129 17.02 -9.19 -16.54
C ASN A 129 18.54 -9.14 -16.84
N ASP A 130 18.97 -8.72 -18.04
CA ASP A 130 20.36 -8.46 -18.39
C ASP A 130 20.77 -6.98 -18.26
N ASN A 131 19.84 -6.06 -17.96
CA ASN A 131 20.17 -4.65 -17.75
C ASN A 131 20.71 -4.38 -16.34
N TRP A 132 21.93 -3.84 -16.32
CA TRP A 132 22.66 -3.45 -15.13
C TRP A 132 22.53 -1.94 -14.91
N TRP A 133 22.26 -1.55 -13.66
CA TRP A 133 22.10 -0.16 -13.24
C TRP A 133 23.34 0.29 -12.49
N GLU A 134 24.01 1.31 -13.01
CA GLU A 134 25.22 1.87 -12.38
C GLU A 134 24.88 2.62 -11.09
N ILE A 135 25.73 2.44 -10.10
CA ILE A 135 25.79 3.27 -8.90
C ILE A 135 26.94 4.23 -9.07
N ASN A 136 26.61 5.50 -9.26
CA ASN A 136 27.56 6.60 -9.30
C ASN A 136 27.40 7.44 -8.03
N GLU A 137 28.44 7.52 -7.21
CA GLU A 137 28.46 8.38 -6.02
C GLU A 137 29.11 9.72 -6.34
N ASP A 138 28.43 10.82 -6.01
CA ASP A 138 29.00 12.16 -5.99
C ASP A 138 29.81 12.34 -4.70
N PHE A 139 31.09 11.98 -4.74
CA PHE A 139 32.01 12.12 -3.61
C PHE A 139 32.41 13.56 -3.31
N ASN A 140 32.27 14.49 -4.27
CA ASN A 140 32.73 15.86 -4.11
C ASN A 140 31.62 16.77 -3.53
N GLY A 141 30.36 16.31 -3.60
CA GLY A 141 29.17 16.96 -3.04
C GLY A 141 28.77 18.25 -3.74
N ASP A 142 29.20 18.46 -4.99
CA ASP A 142 28.85 19.62 -5.79
C ASP A 142 27.48 19.47 -6.49
N GLY A 143 26.88 18.27 -6.43
CA GLY A 143 25.59 17.96 -7.01
C GLY A 143 25.63 17.82 -8.54
N ASP A 144 26.83 17.77 -9.13
CA ASP A 144 27.04 17.50 -10.55
C ASP A 144 27.14 16.00 -10.79
N THR A 145 26.07 15.40 -11.31
CA THR A 145 26.08 13.99 -11.71
C THR A 145 26.73 13.77 -13.09
N THR A 146 27.31 14.81 -13.71
CA THR A 146 27.94 14.75 -15.04
C THR A 146 29.46 14.80 -15.03
N ASP A 147 30.08 15.24 -13.92
CA ASP A 147 31.51 15.10 -13.67
C ASP A 147 31.74 13.78 -12.88
N ASP A 148 32.28 12.79 -13.58
CA ASP A 148 33.14 11.69 -13.11
C ASP A 148 32.89 11.00 -11.74
N GLY A 149 31.64 10.90 -11.28
CA GLY A 149 31.27 10.04 -10.16
C GLY A 149 31.97 8.69 -10.24
N GLU A 150 32.73 8.33 -9.20
CA GLU A 150 33.50 7.09 -9.21
C GLU A 150 32.52 5.93 -9.27
N PHE A 151 32.64 5.12 -10.32
CA PHE A 151 31.78 3.97 -10.55
C PHE A 151 31.95 2.97 -9.40
N VAL A 152 30.92 2.83 -8.57
CA VAL A 152 30.95 1.97 -7.38
C VAL A 152 30.57 0.53 -7.74
N GLY A 153 29.76 0.33 -8.78
CA GLY A 153 29.33 -0.96 -9.28
C GLY A 153 27.98 -0.89 -9.96
N GLU A 154 27.42 -2.04 -10.32
CA GLU A 154 26.09 -2.13 -10.94
C GLU A 154 25.17 -3.11 -10.22
N TYR A 155 23.86 -2.88 -10.24
CA TYR A 155 22.88 -3.83 -9.72
C TYR A 155 21.77 -4.15 -10.73
N ARG A 156 21.06 -5.27 -10.55
CA ARG A 156 19.89 -5.63 -11.35
C ARG A 156 18.87 -6.47 -10.56
N LEU A 157 17.59 -6.37 -10.93
CA LEU A 157 16.57 -7.30 -10.46
C LEU A 157 16.82 -8.67 -11.08
N VAL A 158 16.71 -9.73 -10.27
CA VAL A 158 16.71 -11.12 -10.74
C VAL A 158 15.30 -11.66 -10.76
N SER A 159 14.58 -11.45 -9.66
CA SER A 159 13.19 -11.84 -9.50
C SER A 159 12.49 -11.04 -8.40
N TYR A 160 11.17 -10.89 -8.55
CA TYR A 160 10.26 -10.57 -7.47
C TYR A 160 9.09 -11.55 -7.49
N GLU A 161 8.85 -12.19 -6.35
CA GLU A 161 7.77 -13.16 -6.18
C GLU A 161 6.87 -12.72 -5.03
N TYR A 162 5.56 -12.68 -5.28
CA TYR A 162 4.54 -12.46 -4.26
C TYR A 162 4.10 -13.81 -3.72
N ASP A 163 4.30 -14.01 -2.42
CA ASP A 163 3.96 -15.23 -1.69
C ASP A 163 2.89 -14.86 -0.65
N ILE A 164 1.69 -15.44 -0.81
CA ILE A 164 0.53 -15.13 0.00
C ILE A 164 0.44 -15.97 1.27
N ASP A 165 0.92 -17.22 1.25
CA ASP A 165 0.71 -18.22 2.30
C ASP A 165 1.99 -18.51 3.11
N GLY A 166 3.12 -17.90 2.72
CA GLY A 166 4.41 -18.05 3.38
C GLY A 166 5.05 -19.44 3.19
N LEU A 167 4.50 -20.28 2.31
CA LEU A 167 4.97 -21.65 2.08
C LEU A 167 6.11 -21.69 1.07
N THR A 168 7.32 -21.34 1.52
CA THR A 168 8.49 -21.42 0.64
C THR A 168 8.84 -22.87 0.23
N GLY A 169 8.82 -23.20 -1.08
CA GLY A 169 9.41 -24.43 -1.65
C GLY A 169 8.69 -25.01 -2.87
N THR A 170 9.22 -26.07 -3.49
CA THR A 170 8.67 -26.72 -4.70
C THR A 170 7.28 -27.39 -4.54
N ALA A 171 6.66 -27.22 -3.38
CA ALA A 171 5.28 -27.62 -3.11
C ALA A 171 4.29 -26.49 -3.36
N ASP A 172 4.77 -25.25 -3.47
CA ASP A 172 4.06 -24.11 -4.03
C ASP A 172 3.83 -24.41 -5.51
N SER A 173 2.59 -24.74 -5.82
CA SER A 173 2.18 -25.00 -7.17
C SER A 173 1.84 -23.66 -7.79
N THR A 174 2.18 -23.45 -9.07
CA THR A 174 1.84 -22.23 -9.84
C THR A 174 0.33 -21.90 -9.92
N ALA A 175 -0.52 -22.60 -9.17
CA ALA A 175 -1.91 -22.28 -8.93
C ALA A 175 -2.06 -21.14 -7.92
N ASP A 176 -1.25 -21.05 -6.87
CA ASP A 176 -1.53 -20.16 -5.74
C ASP A 176 -1.20 -18.68 -6.05
N ASN A 177 -0.26 -18.44 -6.98
CA ASN A 177 0.13 -17.10 -7.42
C ASN A 177 -0.72 -16.51 -8.58
N ASN A 178 -1.71 -17.25 -9.08
CA ASN A 178 -2.59 -16.79 -10.16
C ASN A 178 -4.08 -17.01 -9.89
N ASP A 179 -4.45 -17.77 -8.86
CA ASP A 179 -5.84 -18.11 -8.56
C ASP A 179 -6.38 -17.27 -7.39
N PHE A 180 -6.44 -15.96 -7.59
CA PHE A 180 -7.23 -15.07 -6.73
C PHE A 180 -8.73 -15.21 -7.08
N ASP A 181 -9.24 -16.44 -7.18
CA ASP A 181 -10.67 -16.68 -7.42
C ASP A 181 -11.40 -16.52 -6.09
N LEU A 182 -11.91 -15.31 -5.87
CA LEU A 182 -12.77 -14.85 -4.76
C LEU A 182 -13.99 -15.77 -4.44
N PHE A 183 -14.15 -16.86 -5.18
CA PHE A 183 -15.26 -17.80 -5.09
C PHE A 183 -14.85 -19.25 -4.85
N SER A 184 -13.54 -19.57 -4.76
CA SER A 184 -13.07 -20.96 -4.63
C SER A 184 -12.31 -21.29 -3.34
N ASP A 185 -12.45 -20.49 -2.28
CA ASP A 185 -12.27 -21.03 -0.93
C ASP A 185 -13.35 -22.11 -0.70
N ALA A 186 -12.98 -23.32 -1.12
CA ALA A 186 -13.74 -24.54 -0.94
C ALA A 186 -13.29 -25.27 0.34
N ASP A 187 -12.33 -24.71 1.06
CA ASP A 187 -11.74 -25.13 2.31
C ASP A 187 -12.04 -24.14 3.45
N LYS A 188 -13.32 -23.80 3.54
CA LYS A 188 -14.05 -23.44 4.78
C LYS A 188 -13.91 -24.44 5.94
N ASP A 189 -13.01 -25.40 5.83
CA ASP A 189 -12.87 -26.55 6.70
C ASP A 189 -11.89 -26.29 7.85
N ASP A 190 -11.14 -25.17 7.77
CA ASP A 190 -10.19 -24.70 8.79
C ASP A 190 -10.87 -23.83 9.86
N ASP A 191 -12.07 -23.34 9.52
CA ASP A 191 -13.02 -22.76 10.47
C ASP A 191 -13.38 -23.88 11.47
N PRO A 192 -12.98 -23.81 12.76
CA PRO A 192 -12.95 -24.96 13.66
C PRO A 192 -14.34 -25.55 13.80
N GLY A 193 -14.58 -26.55 12.95
CA GLY A 193 -15.81 -27.28 12.81
C GLY A 193 -15.98 -28.19 14.00
N THR A 194 -16.23 -27.64 15.19
CA THR A 194 -17.14 -28.20 16.19
C THR A 194 -17.36 -27.22 17.36
N LEU A 195 -18.54 -26.60 17.32
CA LEU A 195 -19.42 -26.31 18.47
C LEU A 195 -19.24 -25.00 19.24
N ALA A 196 -19.76 -23.90 18.69
CA ALA A 196 -20.74 -23.08 19.42
C ALA A 196 -21.62 -22.28 18.44
N SER A 197 -22.88 -22.72 18.33
CA SER A 197 -23.96 -21.93 17.74
C SER A 197 -24.01 -20.56 18.43
N GLY A 198 -23.51 -19.51 17.77
CA GLY A 198 -23.56 -18.15 18.29
C GLY A 198 -22.40 -17.21 17.91
N VAL A 199 -21.33 -17.68 17.27
CA VAL A 199 -20.26 -16.80 16.80
C VAL A 199 -20.37 -16.62 15.29
N THR A 200 -21.16 -15.64 14.87
CA THR A 200 -20.98 -14.98 13.57
C THR A 200 -19.82 -14.02 13.71
N VAL A 201 -18.66 -14.32 13.10
CA VAL A 201 -18.02 -13.46 12.08
C VAL A 201 -16.93 -14.24 11.35
N ASN A 202 -17.10 -14.46 10.05
CA ASN A 202 -15.98 -14.53 9.12
C ASN A 202 -15.41 -13.11 9.05
N SER A 203 -14.26 -12.90 9.67
CA SER A 203 -13.46 -11.72 9.35
C SER A 203 -12.73 -12.06 8.06
N ILE A 204 -12.84 -11.22 7.03
CA ILE A 204 -12.10 -11.31 5.75
C ILE A 204 -10.59 -11.02 5.99
N THR A 205 -10.09 -11.36 7.17
CA THR A 205 -8.71 -11.12 7.61
C THR A 205 -7.93 -12.41 7.82
N ASP A 206 -8.56 -13.58 7.66
CA ASP A 206 -7.92 -14.90 7.79
C ASP A 206 -7.27 -15.38 6.49
N GLU A 207 -7.72 -14.92 5.32
CA GLU A 207 -7.24 -15.40 4.00
C GLU A 207 -5.72 -15.22 3.78
N ASN A 208 -5.04 -14.42 4.59
CA ASN A 208 -3.59 -14.21 4.54
C ASN A 208 -2.97 -14.26 5.95
N ASP A 209 -3.50 -15.09 6.85
CA ASP A 209 -3.00 -15.29 8.22
C ASP A 209 -3.06 -16.78 8.54
N THR A 210 -2.18 -17.57 7.90
CA THR A 210 -2.19 -19.04 7.98
C THR A 210 -1.97 -19.57 9.41
N ASP A 211 -1.46 -18.76 10.34
CA ASP A 211 -1.23 -19.16 11.73
C ASP A 211 -2.20 -18.56 12.76
N ASP A 212 -3.25 -17.86 12.30
CA ASP A 212 -4.31 -17.22 13.11
C ASP A 212 -3.75 -16.26 14.19
N ASP A 213 -2.57 -15.66 13.98
CA ASP A 213 -1.94 -14.80 14.99
C ASP A 213 -2.45 -13.35 14.96
N GLY A 214 -3.29 -13.03 13.97
CA GLY A 214 -3.84 -11.72 13.69
C GLY A 214 -2.93 -10.83 12.82
N GLN A 215 -1.88 -11.39 12.24
CA GLN A 215 -0.96 -10.69 11.34
C GLN A 215 -0.91 -11.36 9.98
N SER A 216 -0.75 -10.55 8.94
CA SER A 216 -0.59 -11.12 7.62
C SER A 216 0.75 -11.83 7.46
N ASP A 217 0.71 -13.06 6.96
CA ASP A 217 1.87 -13.90 6.59
C ASP A 217 2.43 -13.59 5.19
N ALA A 218 1.69 -12.84 4.38
CA ALA A 218 2.09 -12.48 3.03
C ALA A 218 3.45 -11.76 2.98
N VAL A 219 4.30 -12.21 2.05
CA VAL A 219 5.65 -11.68 1.83
C VAL A 219 5.94 -11.48 0.35
N GLY A 220 6.75 -10.46 0.06
CA GLY A 220 7.40 -10.30 -1.24
C GLY A 220 8.83 -10.82 -1.14
N ILE A 221 9.20 -11.78 -1.97
CA ILE A 221 10.58 -12.27 -2.07
C ILE A 221 11.28 -11.46 -3.16
N LEU A 222 12.23 -10.62 -2.77
CA LEU A 222 12.98 -9.76 -3.67
C LEU A 222 14.42 -10.28 -3.83
N THR A 223 14.80 -10.58 -5.07
CA THR A 223 16.14 -11.07 -5.40
C THR A 223 16.86 -10.07 -6.30
N VAL A 224 17.99 -9.55 -5.84
CA VAL A 224 18.81 -8.56 -6.54
C VAL A 224 20.24 -9.06 -6.68
N GLN A 225 20.82 -8.86 -7.84
CA GLN A 225 22.25 -9.09 -8.09
C GLN A 225 23.01 -7.78 -8.10
N GLY A 226 24.20 -7.80 -7.52
CA GLY A 226 25.19 -6.73 -7.57
C GLY A 226 26.44 -7.20 -8.27
N ARG A 227 27.08 -6.31 -9.02
CA ARG A 227 28.35 -6.52 -9.73
C ARG A 227 29.32 -5.44 -9.31
N SER A 228 30.49 -5.86 -8.80
CA SER A 228 31.57 -4.95 -8.46
C SER A 228 32.29 -4.43 -9.71
N PRO A 229 33.08 -3.34 -9.60
CA PRO A 229 33.85 -2.82 -10.72
C PRO A 229 34.86 -3.82 -11.30
N ASP A 230 35.32 -4.76 -10.48
CA ASP A 230 36.23 -5.84 -10.87
C ASP A 230 35.51 -7.05 -11.50
N GLY A 231 34.18 -6.98 -11.63
CA GLY A 231 33.35 -8.00 -12.26
C GLY A 231 32.90 -9.15 -11.35
N GLY A 232 33.17 -9.06 -10.04
CA GLY A 232 32.60 -10.00 -9.06
C GLY A 232 31.09 -9.83 -9.02
N ILE A 233 30.34 -10.93 -8.89
CA ILE A 233 28.87 -10.93 -8.83
C ILE A 233 28.42 -11.55 -7.52
N ALA A 234 27.48 -10.91 -6.86
CA ALA A 234 26.82 -11.42 -5.66
C ALA A 234 25.31 -11.31 -5.81
N GLN A 235 24.58 -12.21 -5.18
CA GLN A 235 23.12 -12.19 -5.14
C GLN A 235 22.63 -12.09 -3.70
N ILE A 236 21.62 -11.26 -3.51
CA ILE A 236 20.90 -11.12 -2.25
C ILE A 236 19.44 -11.42 -2.51
N GLU A 237 18.90 -12.33 -1.72
CA GLU A 237 17.47 -12.56 -1.58
C GLU A 237 17.03 -12.01 -0.23
N THR A 238 15.93 -11.27 -0.21
CA THR A 238 15.34 -10.74 1.01
C THR A 238 13.83 -10.92 1.01
N LYS A 239 13.30 -11.23 2.20
CA LYS A 239 11.85 -11.22 2.43
C LYS A 239 11.40 -9.82 2.83
N ILE A 240 10.40 -9.32 2.10
CA ILE A 240 9.73 -8.06 2.34
C ILE A 240 8.37 -8.39 2.95
N PRO A 241 8.16 -8.20 4.27
CA PRO A 241 6.86 -8.43 4.87
C PRO A 241 5.82 -7.50 4.26
N LEU A 242 4.76 -8.07 3.70
CA LEU A 242 3.64 -7.35 3.13
C LEU A 242 2.54 -7.35 4.18
N ARG A 243 2.39 -6.22 4.85
CA ARG A 243 1.19 -6.03 5.68
C ARG A 243 0.02 -5.75 4.75
N ILE A 244 -0.63 -6.83 4.39
CA ILE A 244 -1.99 -6.87 3.92
C ILE A 244 -2.86 -6.78 5.19
N ASN A 245 -4.00 -6.10 5.15
CA ASN A 245 -4.91 -6.01 6.30
C ASN A 245 -4.50 -5.17 7.53
N ASP A 246 -4.22 -3.88 7.31
CA ASP A 246 -4.71 -2.86 8.26
C ASP A 246 -5.50 -1.80 7.48
N LEU A 247 -6.55 -2.27 6.81
CA LEU A 247 -7.40 -1.48 5.90
C LEU A 247 -8.23 -0.44 6.67
N GLU A 248 -8.43 -0.62 7.98
CA GLU A 248 -9.03 0.42 8.83
C GLU A 248 -8.18 1.69 8.86
N ASN A 249 -6.85 1.55 8.80
CA ASN A 249 -5.91 2.66 8.78
C ASN A 249 -5.62 3.22 7.37
N PHE A 250 -6.27 2.70 6.32
CA PHE A 250 -6.15 3.21 4.95
C PHE A 250 -7.45 3.61 4.31
N ALA A 251 -8.58 3.23 4.89
CA ALA A 251 -9.88 3.66 4.46
C ALA A 251 -9.91 5.20 4.33
N PRO A 252 -9.94 5.73 3.10
CA PRO A 252 -9.95 7.17 2.94
C PRO A 252 -11.32 7.68 3.34
N VAL A 253 -11.33 8.59 4.29
CA VAL A 253 -12.53 9.38 4.59
C VAL A 253 -12.87 10.30 3.43
N LEU A 254 -11.85 10.65 2.63
CA LEU A 254 -11.97 11.41 1.40
C LEU A 254 -11.02 10.85 0.33
N TRP A 255 -11.57 10.39 -0.79
CA TRP A 255 -10.80 10.01 -2.00
C TRP A 255 -11.13 10.98 -3.13
N VAL A 256 -10.10 11.58 -3.74
CA VAL A 256 -10.24 12.53 -4.86
C VAL A 256 -9.50 12.04 -6.10
N GLU A 257 -10.24 11.77 -7.18
CA GLU A 257 -9.69 11.18 -8.41
C GLU A 257 -8.88 12.16 -9.28
N SER A 258 -9.11 13.46 -9.20
CA SER A 258 -8.38 14.44 -10.01
C SER A 258 -6.94 14.66 -9.54
N GLY A 259 -6.56 14.07 -8.41
CA GLY A 259 -5.22 14.13 -7.85
C GLY A 259 -4.87 15.41 -7.10
N ALA A 260 -5.80 16.35 -6.99
CA ALA A 260 -5.59 17.57 -6.24
C ALA A 260 -6.90 18.14 -5.69
N ILE A 261 -6.80 18.81 -4.53
CA ILE A 261 -7.86 19.64 -3.98
C ILE A 261 -7.46 21.11 -4.17
N ALA A 262 -7.89 21.71 -5.28
CA ALA A 262 -7.50 23.08 -5.64
C ALA A 262 -7.99 24.13 -4.63
N THR A 263 -9.16 23.90 -4.03
CA THR A 263 -9.83 24.82 -3.11
C THR A 263 -10.33 24.04 -1.90
N PRO A 264 -9.46 23.72 -0.92
CA PRO A 264 -9.87 22.92 0.23
C PRO A 264 -10.73 23.70 1.23
N GLY A 265 -10.74 25.04 1.15
CA GLY A 265 -11.43 25.89 2.12
C GLY A 265 -10.96 25.61 3.55
N THR A 266 -11.90 25.55 4.49
CA THR A 266 -11.64 25.00 5.83
C THR A 266 -12.06 23.53 5.85
N LEU A 267 -11.15 22.64 5.47
CA LEU A 267 -11.32 21.19 5.53
C LEU A 267 -10.61 20.63 6.77
N ASN A 268 -11.38 20.02 7.67
CA ASN A 268 -10.88 19.44 8.90
C ASN A 268 -11.09 17.92 8.89
N ILE A 269 -10.02 17.17 9.10
CA ILE A 269 -10.05 15.74 9.36
C ILE A 269 -9.46 15.52 10.74
N PRO A 270 -10.31 15.40 11.79
CA PRO A 270 -9.87 15.58 13.15
C PRO A 270 -9.18 14.36 13.76
N ASN A 271 -9.35 13.17 13.19
CA ASN A 271 -8.66 11.97 13.68
C ASN A 271 -7.32 11.81 12.95
N ALA A 272 -6.26 11.49 13.71
CA ALA A 272 -4.92 11.32 13.19
C ALA A 272 -4.71 10.02 12.40
N ASP A 273 -5.74 9.17 12.30
CA ASP A 273 -5.72 7.93 11.53
C ASP A 273 -6.59 8.04 10.25
N ASP A 274 -7.34 9.13 10.11
CA ASP A 274 -8.18 9.36 8.93
C ASP A 274 -7.33 9.93 7.78
N ASN A 275 -7.47 9.34 6.58
CA ASN A 275 -6.64 9.69 5.42
C ASN A 275 -7.42 10.46 4.34
N ILE A 276 -6.73 11.40 3.69
CA ILE A 276 -7.10 11.92 2.38
C ILE A 276 -6.29 11.15 1.35
N VAL A 277 -6.96 10.50 0.41
CA VAL A 277 -6.30 9.86 -0.73
C VAL A 277 -6.52 10.71 -1.97
N LEU A 278 -5.42 11.06 -2.64
CA LEU A 278 -5.42 11.74 -3.93
C LEU A 278 -4.94 10.77 -4.99
N LYS A 279 -5.67 10.68 -6.11
CA LYS A 279 -5.17 9.90 -7.24
C LYS A 279 -4.00 10.60 -7.90
N SER A 280 -2.80 10.05 -7.78
CA SER A 280 -1.64 10.57 -8.52
C SER A 280 -1.21 9.61 -9.60
N SER A 281 -1.78 9.75 -10.79
CA SER A 281 -1.19 9.16 -11.99
C SER A 281 -0.21 10.17 -12.61
N GLY A 282 1.00 9.72 -12.97
CA GLY A 282 2.03 10.56 -13.61
C GLY A 282 3.32 10.78 -12.80
N THR A 283 4.22 11.63 -13.31
CA THR A 283 5.60 11.75 -12.82
C THR A 283 5.68 12.18 -11.37
N GLY A 284 6.14 11.25 -10.53
CA GLY A 284 6.89 11.55 -9.33
C GLY A 284 6.22 11.25 -8.00
N CYS A 285 5.01 10.65 -7.95
CA CYS A 285 4.26 10.28 -6.73
C CYS A 285 4.74 10.94 -5.45
N SER A 286 4.83 12.27 -5.53
CA SER A 286 5.48 13.03 -4.49
C SER A 286 4.50 12.98 -3.34
N THR A 287 4.99 12.72 -2.14
CA THR A 287 4.18 12.82 -0.93
C THR A 287 3.39 14.13 -1.01
N PRO A 288 2.04 14.07 -1.13
CA PRO A 288 1.26 15.26 -1.33
C PRO A 288 1.50 16.22 -0.17
N ALA A 289 1.57 17.51 -0.47
CA ALA A 289 1.63 18.51 0.59
C ALA A 289 0.39 18.40 1.48
N ALA A 290 0.54 18.75 2.76
CA ALA A 290 -0.59 18.81 3.68
C ALA A 290 -1.72 19.68 3.11
N ILE A 291 -2.95 19.17 3.12
CA ILE A 291 -4.12 19.87 2.59
C ILE A 291 -4.88 20.51 3.74
N ALA A 292 -4.98 21.84 3.75
CA ALA A 292 -5.64 22.61 4.83
C ALA A 292 -5.13 22.25 6.24
N GLY A 293 -3.85 21.91 6.37
CA GLY A 293 -3.23 21.52 7.64
C GLY A 293 -3.38 20.04 8.02
N ASN A 294 -4.12 19.25 7.24
CA ASN A 294 -4.17 17.80 7.41
C ASN A 294 -2.90 17.18 6.85
N THR A 295 -2.15 16.45 7.67
CA THR A 295 -0.85 15.85 7.31
C THR A 295 -0.97 14.46 6.70
N ASN A 296 -2.08 13.78 6.91
CA ASN A 296 -2.33 12.42 6.42
C ASN A 296 -2.93 12.47 5.01
N VAL A 297 -2.14 13.01 4.08
CA VAL A 297 -2.49 13.03 2.66
C VAL A 297 -1.61 12.02 1.95
N ILE A 298 -2.27 11.04 1.34
CA ILE A 298 -1.62 9.92 0.68
C ILE A 298 -1.87 10.06 -0.82
N SER A 299 -0.82 9.84 -1.59
CA SER A 299 -0.92 9.67 -3.04
C SER A 299 -1.18 8.20 -3.32
N ASP A 300 -2.21 7.90 -4.09
CA ASP A 300 -2.49 6.54 -4.55
C ASP A 300 -2.69 6.55 -6.08
N PRO A 301 -1.86 5.88 -6.87
CA PRO A 301 -2.01 5.87 -8.33
C PRO A 301 -3.23 5.10 -8.83
N ARG A 302 -3.88 4.29 -7.98
CA ARG A 302 -5.00 3.43 -8.39
C ARG A 302 -6.22 4.25 -8.78
N ASN A 303 -7.00 3.69 -9.71
CA ASN A 303 -8.32 4.22 -10.00
C ASN A 303 -9.24 3.93 -8.82
N LEU A 304 -10.27 4.77 -8.63
CA LEU A 304 -11.37 4.41 -7.74
C LEU A 304 -11.94 3.06 -8.18
N PRO A 305 -12.26 2.16 -7.24
CA PRO A 305 -12.95 0.93 -7.57
C PRO A 305 -14.18 1.20 -8.42
N ALA A 306 -14.50 0.31 -9.36
CA ALA A 306 -15.70 0.48 -10.15
C ALA A 306 -16.93 0.55 -9.24
N ILE A 307 -17.88 1.42 -9.60
CA ILE A 307 -19.18 1.46 -8.93
C ILE A 307 -19.81 0.07 -9.02
N ILE A 308 -20.33 -0.44 -7.90
CA ILE A 308 -21.08 -1.71 -7.90
C ILE A 308 -22.22 -1.52 -8.89
N SER A 309 -22.27 -2.37 -9.92
CA SER A 309 -23.28 -2.19 -10.96
C SER A 309 -24.68 -2.32 -10.38
N LEU A 310 -25.56 -1.39 -10.76
CA LEU A 310 -26.99 -1.49 -10.45
C LEU A 310 -27.50 -2.82 -11.00
N PRO A 311 -28.21 -3.64 -10.19
CA PRO A 311 -28.75 -4.90 -10.70
C PRO A 311 -29.59 -4.68 -11.96
N THR A 312 -29.28 -5.46 -12.99
CA THR A 312 -29.99 -5.42 -14.27
C THR A 312 -31.41 -5.98 -14.16
N ASP A 313 -31.64 -6.85 -13.17
CA ASP A 313 -32.95 -7.38 -12.83
C ASP A 313 -33.81 -6.31 -12.14
N SER A 314 -34.85 -5.83 -12.83
CA SER A 314 -35.80 -4.86 -12.29
C SER A 314 -36.59 -5.37 -11.08
N THR A 315 -36.60 -6.68 -10.84
CA THR A 315 -37.19 -7.31 -9.64
C THR A 315 -36.25 -7.34 -8.45
N LYS A 316 -35.01 -6.85 -8.60
CA LYS A 316 -34.03 -6.71 -7.50
C LYS A 316 -33.76 -5.25 -7.13
N LYS A 317 -34.49 -4.31 -7.73
CA LYS A 317 -34.38 -2.88 -7.41
C LYS A 317 -35.74 -2.21 -7.28
N ASN A 318 -35.80 -1.17 -6.47
CA ASN A 318 -36.90 -0.23 -6.41
C ASN A 318 -36.54 0.98 -7.27
N SER A 319 -37.52 1.68 -7.84
CA SER A 319 -37.28 2.95 -8.53
C SER A 319 -38.02 4.06 -7.81
N ILE A 320 -37.27 5.03 -7.29
CA ILE A 320 -37.80 6.27 -6.75
C ILE A 320 -37.41 7.33 -7.75
N GLY A 321 -38.35 7.85 -8.54
CA GLY A 321 -38.06 8.84 -9.59
C GLY A 321 -37.13 9.95 -9.09
N THR A 322 -37.63 10.92 -8.35
CA THR A 322 -36.80 11.95 -7.71
C THR A 322 -37.00 11.87 -6.21
N ILE A 323 -35.90 11.86 -5.45
CA ILE A 323 -35.95 12.12 -4.01
C ILE A 323 -35.98 13.63 -3.85
N ASP A 324 -37.05 14.19 -3.32
CA ASP A 324 -37.20 15.63 -3.09
C ASP A 324 -37.79 15.88 -1.71
N THR A 325 -36.95 16.44 -0.83
CA THR A 325 -37.32 16.73 0.57
C THR A 325 -37.76 18.19 0.77
N THR A 326 -38.03 18.95 -0.29
CA THR A 326 -38.54 20.34 -0.17
C THR A 326 -39.87 20.42 0.57
N SER A 327 -40.76 19.45 0.34
CA SER A 327 -42.11 19.46 0.93
C SER A 327 -42.22 18.69 2.25
N SER A 328 -41.42 17.65 2.42
CA SER A 328 -41.48 16.77 3.60
C SER A 328 -40.19 15.98 3.77
N LYS A 329 -39.96 15.48 5.00
CA LYS A 329 -38.92 14.49 5.29
C LYS A 329 -39.23 13.20 4.52
N ILE A 330 -38.19 12.58 3.95
CA ILE A 330 -38.27 11.24 3.37
C ILE A 330 -37.58 10.26 4.32
N THR A 331 -38.22 9.10 4.58
CA THR A 331 -37.64 8.01 5.36
C THR A 331 -37.60 6.74 4.52
N LEU A 332 -36.43 6.11 4.42
CA LEU A 332 -36.19 4.88 3.69
C LEU A 332 -36.00 3.69 4.64
N PRO A 333 -36.34 2.46 4.24
CA PRO A 333 -37.06 2.10 3.03
C PRO A 333 -38.50 2.65 3.05
N THR A 334 -39.04 3.03 1.89
CA THR A 334 -40.46 3.42 1.78
C THR A 334 -41.31 2.15 1.69
N PRO A 335 -42.16 1.83 2.68
CA PRO A 335 -42.78 0.50 2.85
C PRO A 335 -43.91 0.17 1.86
N SER A 336 -44.05 0.88 0.73
CA SER A 336 -45.34 0.90 0.03
C SER A 336 -45.51 -0.06 -1.15
N VAL A 337 -44.49 -0.81 -1.59
CA VAL A 337 -44.67 -1.77 -2.69
C VAL A 337 -43.83 -3.04 -2.49
N THR A 338 -44.53 -4.16 -2.27
CA THR A 338 -43.98 -5.50 -2.47
C THR A 338 -43.74 -5.75 -3.97
N PRO A 339 -42.65 -6.44 -4.36
CA PRO A 339 -41.68 -7.09 -3.49
C PRO A 339 -40.63 -6.10 -3.01
N ASP A 340 -40.29 -6.23 -1.73
CA ASP A 340 -39.30 -5.41 -1.04
C ASP A 340 -37.92 -5.90 -1.48
N ASN A 341 -37.47 -5.38 -2.62
CA ASN A 341 -36.33 -5.91 -3.36
C ASN A 341 -35.02 -5.64 -2.61
N LYS A 342 -34.67 -6.60 -1.75
CA LYS A 342 -33.38 -6.69 -1.05
C LYS A 342 -32.39 -7.45 -1.91
N ASN A 343 -31.11 -7.10 -1.81
CA ASN A 343 -30.04 -7.97 -2.28
C ASN A 343 -29.86 -9.18 -1.35
N ASP A 344 -28.94 -10.07 -1.70
CA ASP A 344 -28.66 -11.28 -0.92
C ASP A 344 -28.09 -10.97 0.49
N GLN A 345 -27.66 -9.72 0.74
CA GLN A 345 -27.21 -9.21 2.04
C GLN A 345 -28.33 -8.49 2.83
N GLY A 346 -29.58 -8.51 2.35
CA GLY A 346 -30.72 -7.89 3.02
C GLY A 346 -30.83 -6.36 2.87
N ARG A 347 -30.06 -5.76 1.97
CA ARG A 347 -29.99 -4.30 1.71
C ARG A 347 -30.96 -3.88 0.61
N PHE A 348 -31.71 -2.81 0.87
CA PHE A 348 -32.66 -2.23 -0.08
C PHE A 348 -31.96 -1.46 -1.19
N LEU A 349 -32.28 -1.78 -2.44
CA LEU A 349 -31.68 -1.13 -3.59
C LEU A 349 -32.69 -0.18 -4.24
N TYR A 350 -32.31 1.06 -4.44
CA TYR A 350 -33.12 2.09 -5.10
C TYR A 350 -32.36 2.73 -6.26
N GLU A 351 -32.96 2.73 -7.44
CA GLU A 351 -32.55 3.59 -8.55
C GLU A 351 -33.24 4.95 -8.41
N VAL A 352 -32.45 6.03 -8.42
CA VAL A 352 -32.92 7.39 -8.19
C VAL A 352 -32.42 8.31 -9.30
N SER A 353 -33.30 9.08 -9.94
CA SER A 353 -32.90 9.98 -11.04
C SER A 353 -32.16 11.23 -10.56
N THR A 354 -32.52 11.77 -9.41
CA THR A 354 -31.91 12.96 -8.82
C THR A 354 -32.23 12.95 -7.32
N ILE A 355 -31.25 13.32 -6.50
CA ILE A 355 -31.43 13.47 -5.05
C ILE A 355 -31.40 14.96 -4.72
N ASN A 356 -32.54 15.50 -4.31
CA ASN A 356 -32.70 16.89 -3.89
C ASN A 356 -33.03 16.92 -2.39
N VAL A 357 -32.00 17.08 -1.56
CA VAL A 357 -32.17 17.30 -0.12
C VAL A 357 -32.21 18.79 0.17
N ALA A 358 -33.29 19.29 0.77
CA ALA A 358 -33.51 20.71 0.98
C ALA A 358 -34.03 20.95 2.40
N THR A 359 -35.12 21.69 2.56
CA THR A 359 -35.66 22.11 3.85
C THR A 359 -36.00 20.98 4.85
N ASN A 360 -36.01 19.71 4.42
CA ASN A 360 -36.23 18.56 5.29
C ASN A 360 -35.17 17.48 5.07
N ASN A 361 -35.16 16.48 5.96
CA ASN A 361 -34.15 15.44 5.99
C ASN A 361 -34.44 14.28 5.02
N LEU A 362 -33.38 13.61 4.58
CA LEU A 362 -33.41 12.31 3.92
C LEU A 362 -32.84 11.27 4.89
N GLU A 363 -33.69 10.45 5.48
CA GLU A 363 -33.25 9.54 6.53
C GLU A 363 -33.53 8.07 6.19
N THR A 364 -32.78 7.16 6.79
CA THR A 364 -33.14 5.75 6.90
C THR A 364 -33.85 5.51 8.23
N ASP A 365 -34.66 4.46 8.34
CA ASP A 365 -35.37 4.07 9.57
C ASP A 365 -34.43 3.62 10.71
N GLY A 366 -33.12 3.56 10.43
CA GLY A 366 -32.06 3.22 11.35
C GLY A 366 -31.89 1.74 11.65
N ILE A 367 -32.64 0.87 10.98
CA ILE A 367 -32.56 -0.58 11.07
C ILE A 367 -32.20 -1.17 9.70
N ALA A 368 -32.79 -0.63 8.65
CA ALA A 368 -32.61 -1.07 7.29
C ALA A 368 -31.32 -0.51 6.67
N LYS A 369 -30.59 -1.39 5.97
CA LYS A 369 -29.50 -1.00 5.09
C LYS A 369 -30.08 -0.59 3.74
N VAL A 370 -29.74 0.61 3.27
CA VAL A 370 -30.27 1.20 2.05
C VAL A 370 -29.12 1.61 1.13
N THR A 371 -29.29 1.35 -0.15
CA THR A 371 -28.37 1.77 -1.19
C THR A 371 -29.11 2.50 -2.30
N LEU A 372 -28.66 3.70 -2.58
CA LEU A 372 -29.18 4.58 -3.63
C LEU A 372 -28.21 4.57 -4.81
N TYR A 373 -28.72 4.26 -6.00
CA TYR A 373 -28.02 4.44 -7.26
C TYR A 373 -28.55 5.71 -7.94
N ALA A 374 -27.82 6.80 -7.75
CA ALA A 374 -28.13 8.08 -8.38
C ALA A 374 -27.73 8.05 -9.85
N THR A 375 -28.67 8.32 -10.75
CA THR A 375 -28.43 8.47 -12.20
C THR A 375 -28.40 9.93 -12.65
N GLY A 376 -28.45 10.86 -11.71
CA GLY A 376 -28.29 12.28 -11.93
C GLY A 376 -27.76 12.96 -10.67
N ASN A 377 -27.68 14.28 -10.70
CA ASN A 377 -26.95 15.03 -9.69
C ASN A 377 -27.56 14.93 -8.29
N ILE A 378 -26.71 15.16 -7.29
CA ILE A 378 -27.08 15.19 -5.87
C ILE A 378 -27.00 16.64 -5.42
N ASN A 379 -28.14 17.23 -5.03
CA ASN A 379 -28.23 18.61 -4.59
C ASN A 379 -28.67 18.65 -3.13
N ILE A 380 -27.89 19.31 -2.28
CA ILE A 380 -28.13 19.45 -0.85
C ILE A 380 -28.14 20.93 -0.51
N THR A 381 -29.33 21.48 -0.23
CA THR A 381 -29.53 22.92 0.01
C THR A 381 -30.01 23.17 1.43
N GLY A 382 -29.06 23.56 2.29
CA GLY A 382 -29.28 24.15 3.61
C GLY A 382 -30.21 25.36 3.59
N ALA A 383 -30.80 25.67 4.74
CA ALA A 383 -31.38 26.97 5.01
C ALA A 383 -30.66 27.60 6.21
N SER A 384 -30.63 28.93 6.24
CA SER A 384 -29.95 29.65 7.33
C SER A 384 -30.56 29.26 8.68
N GLY A 385 -29.71 28.85 9.63
CA GLY A 385 -30.12 28.44 10.97
C GLY A 385 -30.85 27.10 11.04
N THR A 386 -30.91 26.32 9.96
CA THR A 386 -31.45 24.95 9.98
C THR A 386 -30.35 23.90 9.90
N THR A 387 -30.67 22.70 10.37
CA THR A 387 -29.85 21.52 10.20
C THR A 387 -30.56 20.58 9.24
N ILE A 388 -29.87 20.16 8.18
CA ILE A 388 -30.30 19.10 7.29
C ILE A 388 -29.50 17.86 7.62
N THR A 389 -30.18 16.72 7.72
CA THR A 389 -29.53 15.43 7.89
C THR A 389 -29.82 14.51 6.71
N ILE A 390 -28.77 13.85 6.23
CA ILE A 390 -28.81 12.75 5.27
C ILE A 390 -28.18 11.55 5.97
N GLY A 391 -28.90 10.44 6.11
CA GLY A 391 -28.37 9.25 6.77
C GLY A 391 -29.32 8.67 7.80
N ASN A 392 -28.84 8.32 8.99
CA ASN A 392 -29.64 7.55 9.94
C ASN A 392 -30.61 8.43 10.77
N SER A 393 -31.91 8.10 10.80
CA SER A 393 -32.88 8.77 11.68
C SER A 393 -32.62 8.58 13.16
N ASN A 394 -31.87 7.54 13.55
CA ASN A 394 -31.48 7.26 14.94
C ASN A 394 -30.30 8.11 15.45
N ALA A 395 -29.88 9.16 14.71
CA ALA A 395 -28.89 10.14 15.19
C ALA A 395 -29.33 10.90 16.48
N ALA A 396 -30.55 10.68 16.99
CA ALA A 396 -30.87 10.82 18.41
C ALA A 396 -32.21 10.14 18.70
N ASN A 397 -32.22 9.00 19.40
CA ASN A 397 -33.37 8.69 20.24
C ASN A 397 -33.22 9.51 21.53
N PRO A 398 -34.05 10.55 21.80
CA PRO A 398 -34.00 11.25 23.07
C PRO A 398 -34.38 10.34 24.27
N ASN A 399 -34.86 9.12 24.01
CA ASN A 399 -35.20 8.15 25.05
C ASN A 399 -34.04 7.25 25.48
N THR A 400 -32.90 7.26 24.79
CA THR A 400 -31.62 6.82 25.38
C THR A 400 -30.87 8.05 25.88
N LYS A 401 -31.53 8.76 26.80
CA LYS A 401 -30.87 9.71 27.70
C LYS A 401 -29.94 8.89 28.63
N ALA A 402 -28.80 8.43 28.12
CA ALA A 402 -27.65 8.23 28.98
C ALA A 402 -27.29 9.62 29.49
N ALA A 403 -27.81 9.95 30.66
CA ALA A 403 -27.52 11.18 31.33
C ALA A 403 -25.99 11.27 31.46
N CYS A 404 -25.38 12.22 30.75
CA CYS A 404 -24.04 12.68 31.04
C CYS A 404 -24.09 13.35 32.41
N VAL A 405 -24.03 12.54 33.47
CA VAL A 405 -23.80 13.00 34.83
C VAL A 405 -22.31 12.89 35.04
N ASP A 406 -21.63 14.04 35.00
CA ASP A 406 -20.36 14.17 35.70
C ASP A 406 -20.64 13.83 37.19
N PRO A 407 -20.02 12.80 37.78
CA PRO A 407 -20.25 12.48 39.18
C PRO A 407 -19.73 13.54 40.17
N ALA A 408 -19.18 14.67 39.70
CA ALA A 408 -18.58 15.70 40.58
C ALA A 408 -19.12 17.14 40.46
N SER A 409 -20.11 17.46 39.62
CA SER A 409 -20.57 18.85 39.46
C SER A 409 -21.98 19.11 40.03
N THR A 410 -22.04 19.84 41.15
CA THR A 410 -23.28 20.31 41.80
C THR A 410 -23.75 21.68 41.31
N ALA A 411 -23.26 22.15 40.15
CA ALA A 411 -23.68 23.44 39.62
C ALA A 411 -24.95 23.32 38.75
N THR A 412 -25.98 24.06 39.14
CA THR A 412 -27.25 24.22 38.42
C THR A 412 -27.03 24.55 36.93
N PRO A 413 -27.68 23.86 35.98
CA PRO A 413 -27.42 24.08 34.56
C PRO A 413 -28.15 25.34 34.05
N PRO A 414 -27.48 26.22 33.29
CA PRO A 414 -28.17 27.16 32.42
C PRO A 414 -28.58 26.47 31.11
N ALA A 415 -29.67 27.00 30.57
CA ALA A 415 -30.40 26.74 29.32
C ALA A 415 -29.73 25.95 28.17
N LEU A 416 -30.53 25.02 27.62
CA LEU A 416 -30.71 24.67 26.19
C LEU A 416 -29.47 24.77 25.27
N LEU A 417 -28.76 23.66 25.13
CA LEU A 417 -28.07 23.29 23.89
C LEU A 417 -28.27 21.79 23.64
N SER A 418 -29.04 21.44 22.60
CA SER A 418 -29.21 20.08 22.11
C SER A 418 -28.14 19.77 21.07
N PHE A 419 -27.08 19.08 21.49
CA PHE A 419 -26.15 18.39 20.58
C PHE A 419 -25.69 17.10 21.26
N ALA A 420 -26.48 16.02 21.15
CA ALA A 420 -26.03 14.68 21.50
C ALA A 420 -25.56 13.96 20.23
N ASN A 421 -24.41 14.39 19.72
CA ASN A 421 -23.46 13.55 18.94
C ASN A 421 -22.17 14.30 18.58
N PHE A 422 -22.10 15.62 18.82
CA PHE A 422 -20.95 16.44 18.41
C PHE A 422 -19.94 16.76 19.53
N ASN A 423 -20.17 16.38 20.79
CA ASN A 423 -19.26 16.77 21.87
C ASN A 423 -19.18 15.83 23.09
N CYS A 424 -19.11 14.51 22.90
CA CYS A 424 -18.80 13.59 24.00
C CYS A 424 -17.39 13.04 23.85
N ALA A 425 -16.43 13.72 24.49
CA ALA A 425 -15.15 13.13 24.81
C ALA A 425 -15.41 12.03 25.86
N ASN A 426 -15.14 10.78 25.48
CA ASN A 426 -15.24 9.55 26.27
C ASN A 426 -16.65 8.96 26.48
N THR A 427 -16.79 7.73 25.97
CA THR A 427 -17.71 6.62 26.36
C THR A 427 -19.15 6.55 25.79
N ILE A 428 -19.28 5.64 24.82
CA ILE A 428 -20.41 4.75 24.43
C ILE A 428 -21.51 5.26 23.46
N SER A 429 -21.39 4.77 22.22
CA SER A 429 -22.40 4.21 21.29
C SER A 429 -23.70 4.99 20.96
N THR A 430 -23.58 6.10 20.26
CA THR A 430 -24.51 6.34 19.13
C THR A 430 -23.69 6.17 17.87
N SER A 431 -23.66 4.92 17.38
CA SER A 431 -22.99 4.47 16.17
C SER A 431 -23.51 5.28 14.98
N VAL A 432 -22.81 6.36 14.66
CA VAL A 432 -22.90 6.96 13.34
C VAL A 432 -22.35 5.90 12.40
N SER A 433 -23.22 5.37 11.55
CA SER A 433 -22.90 4.24 10.69
C SER A 433 -23.26 4.56 9.26
N SER A 434 -22.23 4.69 8.41
CA SER A 434 -22.41 4.78 6.97
C SER A 434 -23.04 3.51 6.38
N GLN A 435 -23.02 2.40 7.12
CA GLN A 435 -23.62 1.11 6.75
C GLN A 435 -25.10 1.21 6.39
N ASN A 436 -25.83 2.11 7.04
CA ASN A 436 -27.28 2.22 6.83
C ASN A 436 -27.62 2.92 5.53
N LEU A 437 -26.76 3.79 5.00
CA LEU A 437 -27.01 4.53 3.77
C LEU A 437 -25.75 4.60 2.90
N GLU A 438 -25.83 3.97 1.73
CA GLU A 438 -24.83 4.10 0.66
C GLU A 438 -25.43 4.83 -0.53
N ILE A 439 -24.65 5.71 -1.15
CA ILE A 439 -25.05 6.47 -2.32
C ILE A 439 -23.99 6.27 -3.40
N TYR A 440 -24.37 5.57 -4.47
CA TYR A 440 -23.55 5.36 -5.65
C TYR A 440 -24.01 6.28 -6.77
N GLY A 441 -23.15 7.19 -7.21
CA GLY A 441 -23.37 8.00 -8.40
C GLY A 441 -22.94 7.23 -9.64
N SER A 442 -23.82 7.08 -10.62
CA SER A 442 -23.45 6.56 -11.95
C SER A 442 -22.55 7.53 -12.73
N SER A 443 -22.12 7.14 -13.92
CA SER A 443 -21.37 8.01 -14.85
C SER A 443 -22.11 9.26 -15.31
N THR A 444 -23.41 9.37 -15.04
CA THR A 444 -24.21 10.57 -15.30
C THR A 444 -24.34 11.48 -14.07
N THR A 445 -23.93 11.02 -12.89
CA THR A 445 -23.82 11.83 -11.67
C THR A 445 -22.52 12.61 -11.74
N THR A 446 -22.57 13.81 -12.30
CA THR A 446 -21.38 14.65 -12.55
C THR A 446 -21.17 15.73 -11.49
N GLN A 447 -22.20 16.00 -10.67
CA GLN A 447 -22.16 17.04 -9.63
C GLN A 447 -22.78 16.51 -8.33
N ILE A 448 -22.11 16.85 -7.22
CA ILE A 448 -22.66 16.82 -5.87
C ILE A 448 -22.56 18.24 -5.32
N ASP A 449 -23.69 18.94 -5.25
CA ASP A 449 -23.73 20.34 -4.85
C ASP A 449 -24.28 20.47 -3.42
N ILE A 450 -23.42 20.89 -2.49
CA ILE A 450 -23.80 21.20 -1.11
C ILE A 450 -23.75 22.72 -0.91
N ASN A 451 -24.91 23.35 -0.83
CA ASN A 451 -25.02 24.74 -0.42
C ASN A 451 -25.61 24.83 0.98
N THR A 452 -24.79 25.21 1.95
CA THR A 452 -25.23 25.32 3.36
C THR A 452 -26.16 26.50 3.62
N ASN A 453 -26.14 27.57 2.80
CA ASN A 453 -26.85 28.84 3.05
C ASN A 453 -26.69 29.37 4.50
N GLY A 454 -25.56 29.10 5.15
CA GLY A 454 -25.30 29.48 6.54
C GLY A 454 -25.92 28.56 7.61
N GLY A 455 -26.53 27.45 7.21
CA GLY A 455 -27.00 26.36 8.08
C GLY A 455 -25.95 25.27 8.29
N THR A 456 -26.41 24.12 8.79
CA THR A 456 -25.59 22.92 8.99
C THR A 456 -26.10 21.77 8.14
N VAL A 457 -25.20 21.06 7.46
CA VAL A 457 -25.52 19.83 6.71
C VAL A 457 -24.77 18.67 7.37
N ASN A 458 -25.49 17.67 7.84
CA ASN A 458 -24.95 16.44 8.39
C ASN A 458 -25.18 15.31 7.40
N ILE A 459 -24.12 14.60 7.05
CA ILE A 459 -24.12 13.45 6.14
C ILE A 459 -23.57 12.25 6.91
N GLU A 460 -24.39 11.22 7.05
CA GLU A 460 -24.07 9.94 7.66
C GLU A 460 -24.30 8.84 6.62
N SER A 461 -23.40 8.80 5.64
CA SER A 461 -23.51 7.89 4.50
C SER A 461 -22.15 7.67 3.86
N PHE A 462 -22.00 6.55 3.17
CA PHE A 462 -20.93 6.36 2.21
C PHE A 462 -21.37 6.92 0.85
N ILE A 463 -20.58 7.80 0.25
CA ILE A 463 -20.86 8.37 -1.07
C ILE A 463 -19.73 7.99 -2.02
N HIS A 464 -20.07 7.27 -3.08
CA HIS A 464 -19.13 6.87 -4.13
C HIS A 464 -19.64 7.31 -5.50
N ALA A 465 -19.03 8.37 -6.02
CA ALA A 465 -19.39 9.00 -7.28
C ALA A 465 -18.11 9.43 -8.02
N PRO A 466 -17.36 8.48 -8.61
CA PRO A 466 -16.03 8.72 -9.17
C PRO A 466 -16.02 9.77 -10.29
N ASP A 467 -17.13 9.97 -11.00
CA ASP A 467 -17.25 10.97 -12.07
C ASP A 467 -17.72 12.35 -11.57
N ALA A 468 -18.09 12.48 -10.28
CA ALA A 468 -18.72 13.70 -9.76
C ALA A 468 -17.72 14.72 -9.20
N THR A 469 -18.02 16.00 -9.39
CA THR A 469 -17.38 17.08 -8.62
C THR A 469 -18.23 17.40 -7.39
N LEU A 470 -17.62 17.34 -6.20
CA LEU A 470 -18.22 17.79 -4.95
C LEU A 470 -17.98 19.29 -4.75
N ASN A 471 -19.03 20.10 -4.95
CA ASN A 471 -19.00 21.53 -4.72
C ASN A 471 -19.65 21.86 -3.38
N ILE A 472 -18.89 22.49 -2.48
CA ILE A 472 -19.35 22.92 -1.17
C ILE A 472 -19.29 24.46 -1.09
N SER A 473 -20.42 25.05 -0.74
CA SER A 473 -20.60 26.50 -0.69
C SER A 473 -21.51 26.95 0.47
N GLY A 474 -21.53 28.26 0.70
CA GLY A 474 -22.27 28.91 1.78
C GLY A 474 -21.44 29.13 3.04
N GLY A 475 -21.90 30.00 3.94
CA GLY A 475 -21.17 30.35 5.17
C GLY A 475 -21.39 29.41 6.36
N GLY A 476 -21.85 28.17 6.13
CA GLY A 476 -22.27 27.24 7.16
C GLY A 476 -21.23 26.16 7.52
N THR A 477 -21.72 25.02 7.98
CA THR A 477 -20.90 23.84 8.31
C THR A 477 -21.43 22.59 7.63
N VAL A 478 -20.54 21.78 7.07
CA VAL A 478 -20.84 20.43 6.58
C VAL A 478 -20.09 19.43 7.46
N ASN A 479 -20.81 18.47 8.02
CA ASN A 479 -20.23 17.35 8.75
C ASN A 479 -20.52 16.07 7.98
N ILE A 480 -19.47 15.34 7.63
CA ILE A 480 -19.54 14.08 6.93
C ILE A 480 -18.95 13.02 7.86
N ASN A 481 -19.77 12.05 8.23
CA ASN A 481 -19.38 10.87 8.98
C ASN A 481 -19.56 9.65 8.09
N GLY A 482 -18.45 9.07 7.64
CA GLY A 482 -18.41 8.06 6.59
C GLY A 482 -17.23 8.29 5.66
N ALA A 483 -17.38 7.93 4.40
CA ALA A 483 -16.38 8.19 3.37
C ALA A 483 -17.02 8.80 2.12
N VAL A 484 -16.26 9.65 1.44
CA VAL A 484 -16.69 10.32 0.21
C VAL A 484 -15.64 10.17 -0.87
N TRP A 485 -16.00 9.50 -1.96
CA TRP A 485 -15.13 9.19 -3.07
C TRP A 485 -15.67 9.89 -4.32
N VAL A 486 -14.92 10.86 -4.84
CA VAL A 486 -15.36 11.78 -5.88
C VAL A 486 -14.25 12.09 -6.87
N ASN A 487 -14.61 12.57 -8.07
CA ASN A 487 -13.63 13.04 -9.04
C ASN A 487 -12.85 14.23 -8.51
N SER A 488 -13.55 15.23 -7.97
CA SER A 488 -12.97 16.51 -7.60
C SER A 488 -13.66 17.08 -6.37
N PHE A 489 -12.90 17.80 -5.55
CA PHE A 489 -13.39 18.43 -4.33
C PHE A 489 -13.16 19.94 -4.38
N ASN A 490 -14.22 20.72 -4.19
CA ASN A 490 -14.17 22.17 -4.17
C ASN A 490 -14.96 22.71 -2.98
N ASN A 491 -14.27 23.36 -2.04
CA ASN A 491 -14.87 24.05 -0.90
C ASN A 491 -14.48 25.54 -0.90
N THR A 492 -15.47 26.39 -1.14
CA THR A 492 -15.23 27.82 -1.40
C THR A 492 -15.24 28.70 -0.15
N SER A 493 -16.03 28.35 0.88
CA SER A 493 -16.23 29.22 2.05
C SER A 493 -16.80 28.52 3.29
N THR A 494 -16.98 27.21 3.23
CA THR A 494 -17.68 26.44 4.26
C THR A 494 -16.67 25.74 5.17
N THR A 495 -17.04 25.54 6.44
CA THR A 495 -16.30 24.60 7.30
C THR A 495 -16.77 23.19 7.00
N VAL A 496 -15.85 22.32 6.56
CA VAL A 496 -16.14 20.93 6.22
C VAL A 496 -15.37 20.04 7.19
N ASN A 497 -16.09 19.23 7.95
CA ASN A 497 -15.51 18.23 8.84
C ASN A 497 -15.79 16.85 8.24
N VAL A 498 -14.76 16.07 7.96
CA VAL A 498 -14.89 14.69 7.45
C VAL A 498 -14.27 13.76 8.48
N ARG A 499 -14.99 12.71 8.85
CA ARG A 499 -14.59 11.73 9.86
C ARG A 499 -14.91 10.33 9.38
N SER A 500 -14.04 9.39 9.70
CA SER A 500 -14.30 7.96 9.48
C SER A 500 -15.58 7.51 10.16
N ASP A 501 -16.14 6.44 9.61
CA ASP A 501 -17.25 5.73 10.21
C ASP A 501 -16.84 5.19 11.58
N LYS A 502 -17.73 5.28 12.58
CA LYS A 502 -17.56 4.65 13.88
C LYS A 502 -18.66 3.62 14.06
N THR A 503 -18.68 2.65 13.16
CA THR A 503 -19.48 1.44 13.34
C THR A 503 -19.03 0.74 14.61
N ASP A 504 -20.01 0.31 15.39
CA ASP A 504 -19.79 -0.35 16.67
C ASP A 504 -19.01 -1.65 16.44
N THR A 505 -17.76 -1.69 16.90
CA THR A 505 -16.89 -2.88 16.82
C THR A 505 -17.49 -4.08 17.57
N THR A 506 -18.57 -3.91 18.33
CA THR A 506 -19.25 -4.99 19.05
C THR A 506 -20.32 -5.73 18.25
N THR A 507 -20.77 -5.20 17.09
CA THR A 507 -21.84 -5.84 16.28
C THR A 507 -21.32 -6.53 15.02
N ALA A 508 -20.01 -6.71 14.87
CA ALA A 508 -19.38 -7.26 13.67
C ALA A 508 -19.72 -6.48 12.38
N ALA A 509 -20.24 -5.25 12.53
CA ALA A 509 -20.69 -4.43 11.44
C ALA A 509 -19.51 -3.65 10.87
N GLU A 510 -19.03 -4.08 9.71
CA GLU A 510 -17.98 -3.39 8.97
C GLU A 510 -18.49 -2.07 8.37
N ALA A 511 -17.59 -1.08 8.26
CA ALA A 511 -17.87 0.17 7.55
C ALA A 511 -18.22 -0.14 6.08
N SER A 512 -19.14 0.62 5.48
CA SER A 512 -19.62 0.38 4.11
C SER A 512 -18.52 0.33 3.05
N TYR A 513 -17.44 1.06 3.26
CA TYR A 513 -16.31 1.09 2.33
C TYR A 513 -15.35 -0.10 2.51
N LYS A 514 -15.48 -0.92 3.57
CA LYS A 514 -14.53 -2.02 3.84
C LYS A 514 -14.50 -3.02 2.69
N PHE A 515 -15.65 -3.29 2.05
CA PHE A 515 -15.76 -4.10 0.83
C PHE A 515 -14.80 -3.66 -0.27
N TYR A 516 -14.64 -2.35 -0.46
CA TYR A 516 -13.76 -1.79 -1.48
C TYR A 516 -12.28 -1.80 -1.10
N THR A 517 -12.00 -1.93 0.19
CA THR A 517 -10.64 -2.04 0.71
C THR A 517 -10.18 -3.50 0.79
N THR A 518 -11.10 -4.47 0.93
CA THR A 518 -10.82 -5.91 1.08
C THR A 518 -10.89 -6.72 -0.22
N SER A 519 -11.62 -6.27 -1.26
CA SER A 519 -11.71 -7.05 -2.52
C SER A 519 -10.49 -6.85 -3.42
N ALA A 520 -9.62 -7.87 -3.53
CA ALA A 520 -8.61 -8.20 -4.58
C ALA A 520 -7.68 -7.10 -5.15
N THR A 521 -7.72 -5.89 -4.62
CA THR A 521 -6.79 -4.79 -4.94
C THR A 521 -6.20 -4.28 -3.63
N MET A 522 -5.52 -5.20 -2.94
CA MET A 522 -4.92 -4.95 -1.63
C MET A 522 -3.98 -3.74 -1.70
N THR A 523 -4.03 -2.91 -0.66
CA THR A 523 -3.08 -1.81 -0.48
C THR A 523 -2.04 -2.29 0.52
N PRO A 524 -0.83 -2.66 0.08
CA PRO A 524 0.25 -2.93 1.02
C PRO A 524 0.51 -1.68 1.86
N ARG A 525 0.77 -1.84 3.15
CA ARG A 525 1.31 -0.75 3.99
C ARG A 525 2.64 -0.23 3.42
N PRO A 526 3.11 0.97 3.83
CA PRO A 526 4.48 1.33 3.54
C PRO A 526 5.35 0.22 4.14
N LEU A 527 6.40 -0.16 3.41
CA LEU A 527 7.39 -1.12 3.90
C LEU A 527 8.06 -0.50 5.13
N THR A 528 7.49 -0.68 6.31
CA THR A 528 7.87 0.02 7.56
C THR A 528 8.80 -0.82 8.42
N SER A 529 8.78 -2.14 8.24
CA SER A 529 9.75 -3.04 8.85
C SER A 529 11.03 -3.11 8.00
N THR A 530 12.16 -3.28 8.66
CA THR A 530 13.40 -3.69 7.99
C THR A 530 13.20 -5.06 7.36
N PRO A 531 13.68 -5.31 6.14
CA PRO A 531 13.63 -6.64 5.54
C PRO A 531 14.24 -7.66 6.49
N THR A 532 13.60 -8.82 6.60
CA THR A 532 14.06 -9.92 7.44
C THR A 532 14.71 -10.99 6.55
N ASP A 533 15.50 -11.86 7.18
CA ASP A 533 16.00 -13.09 6.54
C ASP A 533 16.85 -12.86 5.29
N TRP A 534 17.88 -12.01 5.42
CA TRP A 534 18.87 -11.80 4.36
C TRP A 534 19.62 -13.10 4.06
N VAL A 535 19.42 -13.64 2.86
CA VAL A 535 20.20 -14.76 2.34
C VAL A 535 21.23 -14.22 1.35
N ARG A 536 22.50 -14.49 1.62
CA ARG A 536 23.64 -14.08 0.79
C ARG A 536 24.14 -15.31 0.03
N GLU A 537 24.13 -15.23 -1.29
CA GLU A 537 24.69 -16.28 -2.14
C GLU A 537 25.78 -15.70 -3.04
N GLU A 538 26.95 -16.34 -3.02
CA GLU A 538 28.02 -16.07 -3.98
C GLU A 538 27.69 -16.78 -5.28
N VAL A 539 27.55 -16.01 -6.36
CA VAL A 539 27.32 -16.55 -7.70
C VAL A 539 28.68 -16.81 -8.34
N GLN A 540 29.01 -18.10 -8.56
CA GLN A 540 30.29 -18.52 -9.16
C GLN A 540 30.39 -18.27 -10.66
#